data_AF-A0A1G1IXZ8-F1
#
_entry.id   AF-A0A1G1IXZ8-F1
#
_cell.length_a   1.000
_cell.length_b   1.000
_cell.length_c   1.000
_cell.angle_alpha   90.00
_cell.angle_beta   90.00
_cell.angle_gamma   90.00
#
_symmetry.space_group_name_H-M   'P 1'
#
loop_
_entity.id
_entity.type
_entity.pdbx_description
1 polymer ?
#
loop_
_entity_poly.entity_id
_entity_poly.type
_entity_poly.pdbx_seq_one_letter_code
_entity_poly.pdbx_strand_id
1 'polypeptide(L)'
;DFSEGSFHALPYAVDLAKHYNATLYIIYVIYDFTKATDAHIPHISADAIYKEISEWAQKEVEKCCVEAVRGLSDVKKMVLNGIPYEEIIKFAAKEKIDMIVMGTYGRVGLERFIFGSTAE
;
A
#
# COMPACT_ATOMS: atom_id res chain seq x y z
N ASP A 1 -1.01 -1.52 3.99
CA ASP A 1 -2.48 -1.61 4.16
C ASP A 1 -2.95 -1.19 5.57
N PHE A 2 -2.07 -0.59 6.39
CA PHE A 2 -2.37 -0.19 7.78
C PHE A 2 -2.83 -1.35 8.66
N SER A 3 -2.43 -2.58 8.32
CA SER A 3 -2.56 -3.75 9.16
C SER A 3 -1.40 -3.83 10.16
N GLU A 4 -1.58 -4.63 11.20
CA GLU A 4 -0.50 -5.00 12.13
C GLU A 4 0.73 -5.55 11.39
N GLY A 5 0.52 -6.44 10.42
CA GLY A 5 1.62 -6.99 9.62
C GLY A 5 2.38 -5.94 8.83
N SER A 6 1.70 -4.92 8.29
CA SER A 6 2.39 -3.79 7.63
C SER A 6 3.19 -2.94 8.61
N PHE A 7 2.71 -2.75 9.84
CA PHE A 7 3.46 -2.03 10.87
C PHE A 7 4.63 -2.85 11.42
N HIS A 8 4.54 -4.18 11.45
CA HIS A 8 5.67 -5.05 11.78
C HIS A 8 6.75 -5.07 10.70
N ALA A 9 6.38 -4.92 9.43
CA ALA A 9 7.34 -4.84 8.32
C ALA A 9 8.10 -3.50 8.28
N LEU A 10 7.49 -2.42 8.79
CA LEU A 10 8.01 -1.06 8.69
C LEU A 10 9.40 -0.86 9.35
N PRO A 11 9.69 -1.34 10.57
CA PRO A 11 11.02 -1.21 11.16
C PRO A 11 12.13 -1.79 10.28
N TYR A 12 11.89 -2.95 9.66
CA TYR A 12 12.85 -3.57 8.75
C TYR A 12 13.09 -2.72 7.50
N ALA A 13 12.02 -2.17 6.91
CA ALA A 13 12.14 -1.27 5.76
C ALA A 13 12.93 0.01 6.10
N VAL A 14 12.68 0.58 7.29
CA VAL A 14 13.40 1.76 7.78
C VAL A 14 14.88 1.44 8.03
N ASP A 15 15.19 0.32 8.67
CA ASP A 15 16.56 -0.07 8.97
C ASP A 15 17.37 -0.34 7.69
N LEU A 16 16.77 -1.00 6.70
CA LEU A 16 17.37 -1.18 5.38
C LEU A 16 17.63 0.16 4.69
N ALA A 17 16.64 1.05 4.67
CA ALA A 17 16.78 2.37 4.07
C ALA A 17 17.88 3.20 4.75
N LYS A 18 17.99 3.14 6.08
CA LYS A 18 19.08 3.80 6.83
C LYS A 18 20.44 3.20 6.48
N HIS A 19 20.55 1.87 6.52
CA HIS A 19 21.83 1.17 6.33
C HIS A 19 22.40 1.37 4.93
N TYR A 20 21.54 1.38 3.91
CA TYR A 20 21.93 1.52 2.52
C TYR A 20 21.78 2.94 1.97
N ASN A 21 21.36 3.91 2.80
CA ASN A 21 21.00 5.28 2.37
C ASN A 21 20.07 5.27 1.14
N ALA A 22 19.07 4.38 1.18
CA ALA A 22 18.15 4.14 0.07
C ALA A 22 16.90 5.01 0.19
N THR A 23 16.28 5.31 -0.96
CA THR A 23 14.94 5.93 -0.98
C THR A 23 13.90 4.93 -0.48
N LEU A 24 13.15 5.31 0.57
CA LEU A 24 12.05 4.50 1.08
C LEU A 24 10.73 4.92 0.42
N TYR A 25 10.16 4.04 -0.39
CA TYR A 25 8.79 4.21 -0.91
C TYR A 25 7.78 3.51 0.00
N ILE A 26 6.84 4.27 0.57
CA ILE A 26 5.68 3.76 1.30
C ILE A 26 4.47 3.87 0.38
N ILE A 27 3.89 2.73 0.01
CA ILE A 27 2.76 2.68 -0.92
C ILE A 27 1.51 2.12 -0.23
N TYR A 28 0.36 2.71 -0.55
CA TYR A 28 -0.96 2.21 -0.20
C TYR A 28 -1.78 2.04 -1.47
N VAL A 29 -2.37 0.86 -1.68
CA VAL A 29 -3.23 0.60 -2.84
C VAL A 29 -4.68 0.63 -2.38
N ILE A 30 -5.46 1.56 -2.94
CA ILE A 30 -6.92 1.53 -2.85
C ILE A 30 -7.41 0.40 -3.75
N TYR A 31 -8.07 -0.58 -3.13
CA TYR A 31 -8.63 -1.72 -3.86
C TYR A 31 -9.78 -1.26 -4.74
N ASP A 32 -9.61 -1.42 -6.05
CA ASP A 32 -10.66 -1.12 -7.03
C ASP A 32 -11.53 -2.37 -7.26
N PHE A 33 -12.64 -2.44 -6.53
CA PHE A 33 -13.61 -3.55 -6.64
C PHE A 33 -14.22 -3.69 -8.03
N THR A 34 -14.27 -2.61 -8.83
CA THR A 34 -14.86 -2.64 -10.18
C THR A 34 -13.98 -3.44 -11.15
N LYS A 35 -12.66 -3.29 -11.06
CA LYS A 35 -11.69 -4.08 -11.83
C LYS A 35 -11.67 -5.56 -11.43
N ALA A 36 -11.97 -5.85 -10.16
CA ALA A 36 -11.90 -7.20 -9.64
C ALA A 36 -13.14 -8.07 -9.88
N THR A 37 -14.32 -7.46 -10.07
CA THR A 37 -15.61 -8.19 -10.08
C THR A 37 -16.39 -8.10 -11.39
N ASP A 38 -15.89 -7.36 -12.38
CA ASP A 38 -16.57 -7.07 -13.65
C ASP A 38 -18.00 -6.52 -13.47
N ALA A 39 -18.26 -5.94 -12.28
CA ALA A 39 -19.58 -5.49 -11.88
C ALA A 39 -19.90 -4.10 -12.46
N HIS A 40 -21.06 -3.97 -13.10
CA HIS A 40 -21.56 -2.68 -13.60
C HIS A 40 -22.15 -1.84 -12.45
N ILE A 41 -21.34 -0.96 -11.87
CA ILE A 41 -21.79 0.03 -10.87
C ILE A 41 -22.11 1.35 -11.60
N PRO A 42 -23.26 2.00 -11.33
CA PRO A 42 -23.58 3.31 -11.93
C PRO A 42 -22.50 4.37 -11.65
N HIS A 43 -21.88 4.90 -12.71
CA HIS A 43 -20.69 5.76 -12.67
C HIS A 43 -20.77 6.95 -11.70
N ILE A 44 -21.94 7.61 -11.59
CA ILE A 44 -22.12 8.82 -10.75
C ILE A 44 -21.95 8.52 -9.25
N SER A 45 -22.33 7.32 -8.80
CA SER A 45 -22.17 6.91 -7.40
C SER A 45 -20.75 6.49 -7.07
N ALA A 46 -20.00 5.99 -8.05
CA ALA A 46 -18.65 5.50 -7.87
C ALA A 46 -17.63 6.65 -7.73
N ASP A 47 -17.76 7.72 -8.51
CA ASP A 47 -16.77 8.81 -8.52
C ASP A 47 -16.70 9.59 -7.19
N ALA A 48 -17.85 9.87 -6.57
CA ALA A 48 -17.92 10.57 -5.29
C ALA A 48 -17.33 9.71 -4.14
N ILE A 49 -17.71 8.43 -4.09
CA ILE A 49 -17.16 7.45 -3.13
C ILE A 49 -15.65 7.32 -3.33
N TYR A 50 -15.21 7.18 -4.57
CA TYR A 50 -13.81 7.03 -4.90
C TYR A 50 -12.98 8.25 -4.51
N LYS A 51 -13.51 9.45 -4.70
CA LYS A 51 -12.88 10.70 -4.27
C LYS A 51 -12.71 10.73 -2.76
N GLU A 52 -13.75 10.42 -1.99
CA GLU A 52 -13.67 10.39 -0.52
C GLU A 52 -12.64 9.38 -0.01
N ILE A 53 -12.62 8.16 -0.58
CA ILE A 53 -11.64 7.13 -0.24
C ILE A 53 -10.22 7.59 -0.59
N SER A 54 -10.04 8.22 -1.74
CA SER A 54 -8.73 8.73 -2.18
C SER A 54 -8.21 9.85 -1.28
N GLU A 55 -9.07 10.81 -0.92
CA GLU A 55 -8.72 11.89 0.00
C GLU A 55 -8.40 11.36 1.40
N TRP A 56 -9.16 10.38 1.89
CA TRP A 56 -8.86 9.70 3.15
C TRP A 56 -7.51 8.98 3.08
N ALA A 57 -7.29 8.17 2.05
CA ALA A 57 -6.06 7.39 1.89
C ALA A 57 -4.82 8.29 1.81
N GLN A 58 -4.91 9.41 1.08
CA GLN A 58 -3.83 10.39 0.99
C GLN A 58 -3.49 10.96 2.36
N LYS A 59 -4.50 11.41 3.13
CA LYS A 59 -4.32 11.93 4.49
C LYS A 59 -3.71 10.88 5.42
N GLU A 60 -4.17 9.64 5.31
CA GLU A 60 -3.73 8.55 6.19
C GLU A 60 -2.29 8.15 5.91
N VAL A 61 -1.93 8.00 4.64
CA VAL A 61 -0.55 7.76 4.20
C VAL A 61 0.37 8.90 4.64
N GLU A 62 -0.04 10.16 4.47
CA GLU A 62 0.77 11.32 4.88
C GLU A 62 1.05 11.32 6.39
N LYS A 63 0.06 10.98 7.21
CA LYS A 63 0.20 10.90 8.67
C LYS A 63 0.90 9.63 9.15
N CYS A 64 0.86 8.55 8.37
CA CYS A 64 1.43 7.28 8.82
C CYS A 64 2.95 7.37 8.97
N CYS A 65 3.48 6.61 9.91
CA CYS A 65 4.91 6.31 10.01
C CYS A 65 5.85 7.52 10.21
N VAL A 66 5.35 8.73 10.47
CA VAL A 66 6.15 9.97 10.55
C VAL A 66 7.31 9.84 11.53
N GLU A 67 7.05 9.35 12.74
CA GLU A 67 8.11 9.13 13.73
C GLU A 67 9.03 7.97 13.36
N ALA A 68 8.50 6.90 12.75
CA ALA A 68 9.28 5.72 12.38
C ALA A 68 10.32 6.04 11.29
N VAL A 69 9.96 6.88 10.32
CA VAL A 69 10.84 7.29 9.22
C VAL A 69 11.72 8.49 9.57
N ARG A 70 11.63 9.01 10.79
CA ARG A 70 12.43 10.14 11.25
C ARG A 70 13.92 9.81 11.13
N GLY A 71 14.66 10.68 10.45
CA GLY A 71 16.09 10.52 10.20
C GLY A 71 16.44 9.81 8.89
N LEU A 72 15.45 9.40 8.08
CA LEU A 72 15.68 9.04 6.68
C LEU A 72 15.79 10.31 5.82
N SER A 73 16.68 10.26 4.83
CA SER A 73 16.99 11.36 3.92
C SER A 73 16.00 11.46 2.75
N ASP A 74 15.44 10.35 2.28
CA ASP A 74 14.51 10.30 1.15
C ASP A 74 13.38 9.30 1.41
N VAL A 75 12.18 9.82 1.67
CA VAL A 75 10.96 9.05 1.91
C VAL A 75 9.87 9.56 0.98
N LYS A 76 9.32 8.67 0.16
CA LYS A 76 8.24 8.97 -0.78
C LYS A 76 7.02 8.18 -0.41
N LYS A 77 5.87 8.84 -0.43
CA LYS A 77 4.60 8.25 -0.02
C LYS A 77 3.62 8.32 -1.19
N MET A 78 3.06 7.18 -1.57
CA MET A 78 2.20 7.08 -2.77
C MET A 78 0.90 6.36 -2.44
N VAL A 79 -0.19 6.88 -3.01
CA VAL A 79 -1.47 6.19 -3.09
C VAL A 79 -1.66 5.71 -4.52
N LEU A 80 -1.92 4.41 -4.69
CA LEU A 80 -2.20 3.76 -5.97
C LEU A 80 -3.65 3.27 -6.01
N ASN A 81 -4.14 2.98 -7.21
CA ASN A 81 -5.48 2.41 -7.42
C ASN A 81 -5.38 1.16 -8.27
N GLY A 82 -6.01 0.08 -7.81
CA GLY A 82 -6.22 -1.11 -8.60
C GLY A 82 -6.24 -2.36 -7.74
N ILE A 83 -5.79 -3.46 -8.33
CA ILE A 83 -5.58 -4.72 -7.62
C ILE A 83 -4.21 -4.64 -6.93
N PRO A 84 -4.11 -4.84 -5.59
CA PRO A 84 -2.89 -4.58 -4.83
C PRO A 84 -1.64 -5.27 -5.36
N TYR A 85 -1.69 -6.59 -5.62
CA TYR A 85 -0.50 -7.30 -6.10
C TYR A 85 -0.04 -6.77 -7.48
N GLU A 86 -0.99 -6.45 -8.38
CA GLU A 86 -0.68 -5.93 -9.71
C GLU A 86 -0.05 -4.56 -9.63
N GLU A 87 -0.64 -3.64 -8.86
CA GLU A 87 -0.14 -2.27 -8.76
C GLU A 87 1.19 -2.20 -8.00
N ILE A 88 1.42 -3.07 -7.00
CA ILE A 88 2.73 -3.17 -6.31
C ILE A 88 3.81 -3.60 -7.31
N ILE A 89 3.57 -4.67 -8.09
CA ILE A 89 4.54 -5.19 -9.07
C ILE A 89 4.78 -4.17 -10.19
N LYS A 90 3.72 -3.56 -10.71
CA LYS A 90 3.79 -2.54 -11.76
C LYS A 90 4.54 -1.29 -11.30
N PHE A 91 4.27 -0.83 -10.07
CA PHE A 91 4.99 0.28 -9.47
C PHE A 91 6.46 -0.06 -9.29
N ALA A 92 6.78 -1.25 -8.76
CA ALA A 92 8.14 -1.71 -8.57
C ALA A 92 8.93 -1.76 -9.89
N ALA A 93 8.33 -2.28 -10.96
CA ALA A 93 8.94 -2.33 -12.28
C ALA A 93 9.15 -0.93 -12.88
N LYS A 94 8.17 -0.04 -12.75
CA LYS A 94 8.22 1.32 -13.29
C LYS A 94 9.29 2.18 -12.60
N GLU A 95 9.30 2.17 -11.27
CA GLU A 95 10.22 2.98 -10.46
C GLU A 95 11.57 2.28 -10.23
N LYS A 96 11.75 1.07 -10.79
CA LYS A 96 12.96 0.24 -10.67
C LYS A 96 13.34 -0.03 -9.21
N ILE A 97 12.37 -0.48 -8.43
CA ILE A 97 12.53 -0.82 -7.01
C ILE A 97 13.35 -2.10 -6.88
N ASP A 98 14.43 -2.05 -6.08
CA ASP A 98 15.33 -3.18 -5.87
C ASP A 98 14.80 -4.20 -4.84
N MET A 99 13.97 -3.75 -3.90
CA MET A 99 13.46 -4.59 -2.81
C MET A 99 12.06 -4.18 -2.38
N ILE A 100 11.18 -5.16 -2.18
CA ILE A 100 9.86 -4.99 -1.59
C ILE A 100 9.89 -5.57 -0.18
N VAL A 101 9.49 -4.75 0.80
CA VAL A 101 9.31 -5.18 2.19
C VAL A 101 7.81 -5.15 2.49
N MET A 102 7.26 -6.29 2.89
CA MET A 102 5.83 -6.43 3.20
C MET A 102 5.60 -7.35 4.40
N GLY A 103 4.47 -7.18 5.07
CA GLY A 103 4.02 -8.12 6.10
C GLY A 103 3.53 -9.44 5.46
N THR A 104 3.71 -10.55 6.17
CA THR A 104 3.24 -11.88 5.74
C THR A 104 1.72 -12.06 5.87
N TYR A 105 1.06 -11.16 6.60
CA TYR A 105 -0.39 -11.08 6.74
C TYR A 105 -0.83 -9.62 6.74
N GLY A 106 -1.93 -9.35 6.03
CA GLY A 106 -2.57 -8.04 5.96
C GLY A 106 -3.95 -8.05 6.63
N ARG A 107 -4.78 -7.04 6.33
CA ARG A 107 -6.19 -7.02 6.78
C ARG A 107 -6.99 -8.24 6.29
N VAL A 108 -6.70 -8.73 5.09
CA VAL A 108 -7.32 -9.94 4.51
C VAL A 108 -6.84 -11.21 5.23
N GLY A 109 -5.67 -11.18 5.89
CA GLY A 109 -5.13 -12.31 6.67
C GLY A 109 -6.00 -12.72 7.86
N LEU A 110 -6.78 -11.78 8.43
CA LEU A 110 -7.79 -12.06 9.46
C LEU A 110 -9.05 -12.72 8.91
N GLU A 111 -9.41 -12.46 7.65
CA GLU A 111 -10.56 -13.07 6.96
C GLU A 111 -10.21 -14.36 6.19
N ARG A 112 -8.93 -14.74 6.15
CA ARG A 112 -8.34 -15.82 5.35
C ARG A 112 -8.74 -17.25 5.75
N PHE A 113 -9.82 -17.42 6.50
CA PHE A 113 -10.52 -18.71 6.49
C PHE A 113 -11.28 -18.95 5.17
N ILE A 114 -11.45 -17.96 4.26
CA ILE A 114 -12.30 -18.16 3.08
C ILE A 114 -11.70 -17.72 1.71
N PHE A 115 -10.86 -16.68 1.56
CA PHE A 115 -10.30 -16.32 0.23
C PHE A 115 -8.82 -15.85 0.31
N GLY A 116 -8.00 -16.26 -0.68
CA GLY A 116 -6.52 -16.29 -0.67
C GLY A 116 -5.75 -14.99 -0.39
N SER A 117 -4.45 -15.09 -0.05
CA SER A 117 -3.63 -13.91 0.27
C SER A 117 -2.88 -13.33 -0.88
N THR A 118 -2.69 -12.03 -0.78
CA THR A 118 -1.68 -11.20 -1.46
C THR A 118 -0.22 -11.59 -1.20
N ALA A 119 0.09 -12.48 -0.24
CA ALA A 119 1.46 -12.78 0.19
C ALA A 119 2.00 -14.14 -0.36
N GLU A 120 1.49 -14.61 -1.49
CA GLU A 120 1.96 -15.85 -2.14
C GLU A 120 2.59 -15.56 -3.51
#